data_AF-A0A849VB23-F1
#
_entry.id   AF-A0A849VB23-F1
#
_cell.length_a   1.000
_cell.length_b   1.000
_cell.length_c   1.000
_cell.angle_alpha   90.00
_cell.angle_beta   90.00
_cell.angle_gamma   90.00
#
_symmetry.space_group_name_H-M   'P 1'
#
loop_
_entity.id
_entity.type
_entity.pdbx_description
1 polymer ?
#
loop_
_entity_poly.entity_id
_entity_poly.type
_entity_poly.pdbx_seq_one_letter_code
_entity_poly.pdbx_strand_id
1 'polypeptide(L)'
;MNTFIDDNTELLPATYLLKPNSPHQLGDLSLTLQLLINPSANQLNGVSQVYATTSTNTNVRSCVCGDWQYIPSENKPAIIIVLNGICASKVLFNGETKEVENLKVRLLLNEDWQFGYGMFEYKHEGTWHKVTSAVVQWDKRTCNEKLDKLYTLSQAVKTH
;
A
#
# COMPACT_ATOMS: atom_id res chain seq x y z
N MET A 1 29.33 28.00 -8.90
CA MET A 1 28.62 27.05 -9.78
C MET A 1 27.48 26.50 -8.93
N ASN A 2 26.28 27.10 -9.05
CA ASN A 2 25.12 26.69 -8.25
C ASN A 2 24.42 25.57 -9.01
N THR A 3 24.57 24.34 -8.55
CA THR A 3 23.73 23.22 -8.99
C THR A 3 22.38 23.36 -8.31
N PHE A 4 21.40 23.84 -9.05
CA PHE A 4 20.00 23.63 -8.73
C PHE A 4 19.78 22.10 -8.72
N ILE A 5 19.50 21.54 -7.54
CA ILE A 5 18.98 20.18 -7.43
C ILE A 5 17.54 20.29 -7.91
N ASP A 6 17.26 19.65 -9.04
CA ASP A 6 15.92 19.58 -9.65
C ASP A 6 15.01 18.78 -8.71
N ASP A 7 14.14 19.48 -7.96
CA ASP A 7 13.20 18.96 -6.96
C ASP A 7 11.95 18.29 -7.60
N ASN A 8 12.07 17.86 -8.85
CA ASN A 8 11.03 17.13 -9.58
C ASN A 8 11.20 15.62 -9.39
N THR A 9 11.06 15.15 -8.15
CA THR A 9 10.93 13.72 -7.89
C THR A 9 9.58 13.23 -8.43
N GLU A 10 9.60 12.56 -9.58
CA GLU A 10 8.42 11.94 -10.17
C GLU A 10 7.90 10.82 -9.26
N LEU A 11 6.67 11.00 -8.75
CA LEU A 11 6.00 9.97 -7.95
C LEU A 11 5.30 8.98 -8.89
N LEU A 12 5.55 7.69 -8.70
CA LEU A 12 5.00 6.64 -9.54
C LEU A 12 3.79 6.00 -8.87
N PRO A 13 2.57 6.13 -9.43
CA PRO A 13 1.39 5.47 -8.90
C PRO A 13 1.41 3.97 -9.21
N ALA A 14 1.10 3.13 -8.22
CA ALA A 14 0.94 1.70 -8.38
C ALA A 14 -0.26 1.19 -7.57
N THR A 15 -1.09 0.33 -8.16
CA THR A 15 -2.16 -0.35 -7.42
C THR A 15 -1.93 -1.85 -7.39
N TYR A 16 -1.91 -2.42 -6.18
CA TYR A 16 -1.75 -3.86 -5.99
C TYR A 16 -3.02 -4.48 -5.42
N LEU A 17 -3.37 -5.65 -5.94
CA LEU A 17 -4.38 -6.53 -5.37
C LEU A 17 -3.68 -7.75 -4.77
N LEU A 18 -3.94 -7.96 -3.48
CA LEU A 18 -3.49 -9.12 -2.72
C LEU A 18 -4.67 -10.05 -2.47
N LYS A 19 -4.48 -11.33 -2.81
CA LYS A 19 -5.46 -12.39 -2.52
C LYS A 19 -4.78 -13.53 -1.76
N PRO A 20 -5.35 -13.99 -0.62
CA PRO A 20 -4.81 -15.12 0.12
C PRO A 20 -4.62 -16.36 -0.77
N ASN A 21 -3.49 -17.01 -0.62
CA ASN A 21 -3.14 -18.25 -1.31
C ASN A 21 -3.41 -19.45 -0.39
N SER A 22 -4.68 -19.64 0.00
CA SER A 22 -5.09 -20.75 0.86
C SER A 22 -6.39 -21.37 0.36
N PRO A 23 -6.47 -22.72 0.24
CA PRO A 23 -7.71 -23.40 -0.12
C PRO A 23 -8.81 -23.30 0.95
N HIS A 24 -8.46 -22.90 2.19
CA HIS A 24 -9.40 -22.80 3.32
C HIS A 24 -9.80 -21.35 3.66
N GLN A 25 -9.23 -20.36 2.99
CA GLN A 25 -9.72 -18.98 3.01
C GLN A 25 -10.36 -18.73 1.66
N LEU A 26 -11.66 -19.02 1.57
CA LEU A 26 -12.51 -18.75 0.41
C LEU A 26 -12.19 -17.36 -0.15
N GLY A 27 -12.04 -17.27 -1.48
CA GLY A 27 -11.44 -16.18 -2.26
C GLY A 27 -12.17 -14.83 -2.24
N ASP A 28 -12.78 -14.52 -1.10
CA ASP A 28 -13.57 -13.34 -0.77
C ASP A 28 -12.75 -12.28 -0.04
N LEU A 29 -11.72 -12.69 0.72
CA LEU A 29 -10.80 -11.76 1.36
C LEU A 29 -9.80 -11.21 0.33
N SER A 30 -9.67 -9.89 0.29
CA SER A 30 -8.69 -9.20 -0.55
C SER A 30 -8.13 -7.97 0.17
N LEU A 31 -6.92 -7.59 -0.21
CA LEU A 31 -6.31 -6.32 0.17
C LEU A 31 -5.95 -5.55 -1.10
N THR A 32 -6.49 -4.35 -1.24
CA THR A 32 -6.07 -3.40 -2.27
C THR A 32 -5.11 -2.39 -1.66
N LEU A 33 -3.99 -2.13 -2.34
CA LEU A 33 -3.01 -1.09 -2.00
C LEU A 33 -2.94 -0.11 -3.16
N GLN A 34 -3.17 1.17 -2.90
CA GLN A 34 -2.98 2.25 -3.86
C GLN A 34 -1.83 3.10 -3.36
N LEU A 35 -0.68 2.99 -4.02
CA LEU A 35 0.60 3.51 -3.56
C LEU A 35 1.12 4.60 -4.52
N LEU A 36 1.77 5.59 -3.93
CA LEU A 36 2.66 6.55 -4.59
C LEU A 36 4.08 6.18 -4.18
N ILE A 37 4.87 5.75 -5.15
CA ILE A 37 6.25 5.34 -4.97
C ILE A 37 7.13 6.57 -5.19
N ASN A 38 8.00 6.87 -4.23
CA ASN A 38 9.10 7.81 -4.38
C ASN A 38 10.38 7.00 -4.62
N PRO A 39 10.90 6.96 -5.87
CA PRO A 39 12.07 6.18 -6.20
C PRO A 39 13.34 6.75 -5.56
N SER A 40 13.45 8.08 -5.48
CA SER A 40 14.64 8.77 -4.99
C SER A 40 14.83 8.63 -3.48
N ALA A 41 13.72 8.51 -2.72
CA ALA A 41 13.73 8.39 -1.27
C ALA A 41 13.54 6.96 -0.75
N ASN A 42 13.35 5.97 -1.64
CA ASN A 42 12.99 4.60 -1.28
C ASN A 42 11.70 4.48 -0.43
N GLN A 43 10.77 5.42 -0.59
CA GLN A 43 9.56 5.54 0.23
C GLN A 43 8.30 5.23 -0.56
N LEU A 44 7.27 4.76 0.14
CA LEU A 44 5.91 4.65 -0.37
C LEU A 44 4.92 5.31 0.58
N ASN A 45 3.90 5.94 0.01
CA ASN A 45 2.73 6.41 0.74
C ASN A 45 1.47 6.03 -0.01
N GLY A 46 0.33 5.92 0.66
CA GLY A 46 -0.90 5.56 -0.03
C GLY A 46 -2.07 5.26 0.87
N VAL A 47 -3.02 4.54 0.29
CA VAL A 47 -4.20 4.04 1.00
C VAL A 47 -4.38 2.56 0.74
N SER A 48 -5.01 1.88 1.69
CA SER A 48 -5.33 0.47 1.58
C SER A 48 -6.76 0.17 1.98
N GLN A 49 -7.30 -0.91 1.43
CA GLN A 49 -8.58 -1.47 1.87
C GLN A 49 -8.49 -2.99 1.93
N VAL A 50 -8.72 -3.55 3.12
CA VAL A 50 -9.00 -4.98 3.31
C VAL A 50 -10.51 -5.19 3.23
N TYR A 51 -10.96 -6.12 2.40
CA TYR A 51 -12.37 -6.41 2.17
C TYR A 51 -12.64 -7.92 2.13
N ALA A 52 -13.72 -8.38 2.80
CA ALA A 52 -14.21 -9.76 2.71
C ALA A 52 -15.75 -9.82 2.63
N THR A 53 -16.30 -10.64 1.72
CA THR A 53 -17.76 -10.79 1.49
C THR A 53 -18.42 -11.87 2.35
N THR A 54 -17.72 -12.96 2.70
CA THR A 54 -18.35 -14.16 3.30
C THR A 54 -18.24 -14.29 4.81
N SER A 55 -17.42 -13.47 5.47
CA SER A 55 -17.38 -13.38 6.93
C SER A 55 -17.35 -11.91 7.37
N THR A 56 -18.36 -11.54 8.17
CA THR A 56 -18.42 -10.31 9.00
C THR A 56 -18.39 -8.93 8.32
N ASN A 57 -18.64 -8.77 7.01
CA ASN A 57 -18.53 -7.46 6.33
C ASN A 57 -17.20 -6.77 6.66
N THR A 58 -16.10 -7.53 6.63
CA THR A 58 -14.77 -6.97 6.93
C THR A 58 -14.47 -5.86 5.93
N ASN A 59 -14.33 -4.63 6.42
CA ASN A 59 -13.91 -3.47 5.64
C ASN A 59 -12.97 -2.62 6.52
N VAL A 60 -11.67 -2.79 6.30
CA VAL A 60 -10.61 -2.08 7.05
C VAL A 60 -9.88 -1.17 6.08
N ARG A 61 -9.93 0.14 6.34
CA ARG A 61 -9.20 1.15 5.57
C ARG A 61 -8.03 1.70 6.37
N SER A 62 -6.94 2.01 5.69
CA SER A 62 -5.75 2.60 6.30
C SER A 62 -5.10 3.59 5.37
N CYS A 63 -4.52 4.65 5.94
CA CYS A 63 -3.43 5.37 5.29
C CYS A 63 -2.16 4.54 5.51
N VAL A 64 -1.39 4.29 4.46
CA VAL A 64 -0.19 3.45 4.53
C VAL A 64 1.04 4.26 4.19
N CYS A 65 2.13 3.98 4.89
CA CYS A 65 3.46 4.50 4.60
C CYS A 65 4.51 3.42 4.87
N GLY A 66 5.67 3.56 4.24
CA GLY A 66 6.81 2.68 4.48
C GLY A 66 7.85 2.78 3.39
N ASP A 67 8.62 1.72 3.23
CA ASP A 67 9.84 1.73 2.43
C ASP A 67 9.87 0.55 1.44
N TRP A 68 10.64 0.73 0.37
CA TRP A 68 10.97 -0.33 -0.56
C TRP A 68 12.48 -0.49 -0.72
N GLN A 69 12.90 -1.69 -1.14
CA GLN A 69 14.29 -1.97 -1.44
C GLN A 69 14.40 -2.94 -2.61
N TYR A 70 15.30 -2.63 -3.54
CA TYR A 70 15.71 -3.56 -4.58
C TYR A 70 16.77 -4.53 -4.03
N ILE A 71 16.55 -5.82 -4.26
CA ILE A 71 17.50 -6.89 -3.97
C ILE A 71 18.11 -7.35 -5.29
N PRO A 72 19.36 -6.96 -5.57
CA PRO A 72 20.09 -7.51 -6.71
C PRO A 72 20.35 -9.00 -6.47
N SER A 73 20.15 -9.80 -7.50
CA SER A 73 20.46 -11.23 -7.50
C SER A 73 20.72 -11.66 -8.93
N GLU A 74 21.77 -12.45 -9.15
CA GLU A 74 22.23 -12.82 -10.50
C GLU A 74 21.16 -13.51 -11.35
N ASN A 75 20.22 -14.23 -10.71
CA ASN A 75 19.21 -15.02 -11.42
C ASN A 75 17.77 -14.58 -11.14
N LYS A 76 17.52 -13.91 -10.01
CA LYS A 76 16.16 -13.56 -9.54
C LYS A 76 16.18 -12.26 -8.73
N PRO A 77 16.39 -11.10 -9.36
CA PRO A 77 16.23 -9.82 -8.70
C PRO A 77 14.80 -9.67 -8.17
N ALA A 78 14.65 -8.97 -7.06
CA ALA A 78 13.37 -8.81 -6.39
C ALA A 78 13.25 -7.46 -5.70
N ILE A 79 12.02 -7.07 -5.37
CA ILE A 79 11.73 -5.84 -4.64
C ILE A 79 11.02 -6.21 -3.34
N ILE A 80 11.52 -5.74 -2.22
CA ILE A 80 10.83 -5.82 -0.93
C ILE A 80 10.08 -4.52 -0.69
N ILE A 81 8.84 -4.64 -0.25
CA ILE A 81 8.03 -3.50 0.25
C ILE A 81 7.59 -3.82 1.67
N VAL A 82 7.74 -2.86 2.57
CA VAL A 82 7.23 -2.95 3.95
C VAL A 82 6.37 -1.73 4.20
N LEU A 83 5.11 -1.95 4.58
CA LEU A 83 4.15 -0.88 4.88
C LEU A 83 3.54 -1.08 6.26
N ASN A 84 3.32 0.03 6.95
CA ASN A 84 2.46 0.11 8.12
C ASN A 84 1.27 0.99 7.78
N GLY A 85 0.09 0.61 8.26
CA GLY A 85 -1.14 1.35 8.05
C GLY A 85 -1.76 1.79 9.37
N ILE A 86 -2.29 3.00 9.33
CA ILE A 86 -2.98 3.65 10.44
C ILE A 86 -4.40 4.04 10.04
N CYS A 87 -5.28 4.14 11.03
CA CYS A 87 -6.59 4.76 10.89
C CYS A 87 -6.92 5.63 12.09
N ALA A 88 -7.90 6.51 11.89
CA ALA A 88 -8.47 7.32 12.95
C ALA A 88 -9.26 6.44 13.94
N SER A 89 -8.94 6.53 15.23
CA SER A 89 -9.66 5.86 16.31
C SER A 89 -11.13 6.26 16.32
N LYS A 90 -12.02 5.28 16.50
CA LYS A 90 -13.45 5.55 16.73
C LYS A 90 -13.72 6.17 18.11
N VAL A 91 -12.78 6.06 19.03
CA VAL A 91 -12.86 6.62 20.38
C VAL A 91 -12.11 7.94 20.42
N LEU A 92 -12.77 8.99 20.92
CA LEU A 92 -12.16 10.28 21.21
C LEU A 92 -11.41 10.21 22.54
N PHE A 93 -10.18 10.67 22.55
CA PHE A 93 -9.38 10.86 23.74
C PHE A 93 -9.23 12.36 23.97
N ASN A 94 -9.80 12.88 25.06
CA ASN A 94 -9.81 14.32 25.35
C ASN A 94 -10.41 15.19 24.22
N GLY A 95 -11.43 14.68 23.52
CA GLY A 95 -12.07 15.38 22.41
C GLY A 95 -11.34 15.26 21.06
N GLU A 96 -10.18 14.59 21.02
CA GLU A 96 -9.40 14.40 19.81
C GLU A 96 -9.37 12.94 19.36
N THR A 97 -9.34 12.72 18.05
CA THR A 97 -9.15 11.40 17.48
C THR A 97 -7.66 11.04 17.46
N LYS A 98 -7.31 9.88 17.99
CA LYS A 98 -5.95 9.34 17.90
C LYS A 98 -5.78 8.44 16.69
N GLU A 99 -4.60 8.45 16.09
CA GLU A 99 -4.23 7.47 15.08
C GLU A 99 -3.89 6.14 15.76
N VAL A 100 -4.35 5.04 15.17
CA VAL A 100 -4.08 3.68 15.65
C VAL A 100 -3.59 2.82 14.49
N GLU A 101 -2.55 2.04 14.75
CA GLU A 101 -2.07 1.04 13.81
C GLU A 101 -3.14 -0.03 13.57
N ASN A 102 -3.43 -0.31 12.31
CA ASN A 102 -4.47 -1.27 11.92
C ASN A 102 -4.08 -2.15 10.72
N LEU A 103 -2.92 -1.96 10.11
CA LEU A 103 -2.43 -2.78 9.01
C LEU A 103 -0.90 -2.91 9.05
N LYS A 104 -0.38 -4.09 8.72
CA LYS A 104 1.03 -4.34 8.40
C LYS A 104 1.10 -5.13 7.11
N VAL A 105 1.97 -4.75 6.19
CA VAL A 105 2.12 -5.44 4.90
C VAL A 105 3.59 -5.66 4.60
N ARG A 106 3.91 -6.85 4.09
CA ARG A 106 5.22 -7.17 3.54
C ARG A 106 5.05 -7.84 2.19
N LEU A 107 5.66 -7.28 1.16
CA LEU A 107 5.63 -7.81 -0.20
C LEU A 107 7.04 -8.18 -0.65
N LEU A 108 7.11 -9.21 -1.47
CA LEU A 108 8.24 -9.57 -2.30
C LEU A 108 7.74 -9.62 -3.75
N LEU A 109 8.10 -8.62 -4.54
CA LEU A 109 7.74 -8.51 -5.95
C LEU A 109 8.91 -8.94 -6.83
N ASN A 110 8.58 -9.40 -8.04
CA ASN A 110 9.55 -9.53 -9.13
C ASN A 110 10.04 -8.13 -9.54
N GLU A 111 11.22 -8.06 -10.15
CA GLU A 111 11.86 -6.82 -10.62
C GLU A 111 10.97 -5.93 -11.51
N ASP A 112 9.98 -6.51 -12.19
CA ASP A 112 9.03 -5.77 -13.01
C ASP A 112 7.97 -4.99 -12.22
N TRP A 113 7.96 -5.10 -10.89
CA TRP A 113 6.97 -4.53 -9.98
C TRP A 113 5.53 -5.03 -10.21
N GLN A 114 5.29 -6.08 -11.01
CA GLN A 114 3.94 -6.47 -11.44
C GLN A 114 3.35 -7.63 -10.64
N PHE A 115 4.19 -8.56 -10.20
CA PHE A 115 3.75 -9.80 -9.58
C PHE A 115 4.63 -10.17 -8.41
N GLY A 116 4.06 -10.86 -7.42
CA GLY A 116 4.84 -11.39 -6.34
C GLY A 116 4.01 -12.09 -5.28
N TYR A 117 4.58 -12.17 -4.09
CA TYR A 117 3.94 -12.75 -2.92
C TYR A 117 4.07 -11.83 -1.73
N GLY A 118 3.15 -11.94 -0.79
CA GLY A 118 3.18 -11.13 0.40
C GLY A 118 2.45 -11.75 1.56
N MET A 119 2.56 -11.07 2.69
CA MET A 119 1.80 -11.33 3.89
C MET A 119 1.28 -10.00 4.41
N PHE A 120 0.14 -10.05 5.08
CA PHE A 120 -0.40 -8.88 5.75
C PHE A 120 -1.13 -9.25 7.03
N GLU A 121 -1.13 -8.31 7.96
CA GLU A 121 -1.90 -8.37 9.20
C GLU A 121 -2.83 -7.18 9.23
N TYR A 122 -4.08 -7.38 9.62
CA TYR A 122 -5.06 -6.30 9.72
C TYR A 122 -5.86 -6.39 11.01
N LYS A 123 -6.25 -5.24 11.55
CA LYS A 123 -7.03 -5.15 12.78
C LYS A 123 -8.51 -4.97 12.47
N HIS A 124 -9.33 -5.96 12.81
CA HIS A 124 -10.78 -5.92 12.66
C HIS A 124 -11.42 -6.18 14.03
N GLU A 125 -12.37 -5.33 14.43
CA GLU A 125 -13.05 -5.42 15.73
C GLU A 125 -12.11 -5.59 16.93
N GLY A 126 -10.98 -4.87 16.90
CA GLY A 126 -9.98 -4.91 17.98
C GLY A 126 -9.00 -6.09 17.90
N THR A 127 -9.25 -7.08 17.04
CA THR A 127 -8.45 -8.30 16.91
C THR A 127 -7.56 -8.24 15.66
N TRP A 128 -6.31 -8.72 15.79
CA TRP A 128 -5.39 -8.85 14.66
C TRP A 128 -5.63 -10.17 13.92
N HIS A 129 -5.80 -10.07 12.61
CA HIS A 129 -5.93 -11.20 11.70
C HIS A 129 -4.72 -11.24 10.78
N LYS A 130 -4.14 -12.42 10.58
CA LYS A 130 -2.92 -12.61 9.79
C LYS A 130 -3.18 -13.45 8.55
N VAL A 131 -2.71 -12.95 7.42
CA VAL A 131 -2.61 -13.69 6.16
C VAL A 131 -1.13 -13.93 5.89
N THR A 132 -0.72 -15.19 5.99
CA THR A 132 0.70 -15.58 5.89
C THR A 132 1.18 -15.79 4.45
N SER A 133 0.26 -15.94 3.50
CA SER A 133 0.56 -16.12 2.09
C SER A 133 -0.55 -15.50 1.25
N ALA A 134 -0.19 -14.52 0.43
CA ALA A 134 -1.05 -13.88 -0.55
C ALA A 134 -0.31 -13.72 -1.87
N VAL A 135 -1.01 -13.95 -2.97
CA VAL A 135 -0.54 -13.59 -4.31
C VAL A 135 -0.74 -12.09 -4.49
N VAL A 136 0.29 -11.41 -4.96
CA VAL A 136 0.27 -9.96 -5.25
C VAL A 136 0.24 -9.78 -6.77
N GLN A 137 -0.70 -8.98 -7.25
CA GLN A 137 -0.83 -8.64 -8.67
C GLN A 137 -1.00 -7.14 -8.83
N TRP A 138 -0.29 -6.56 -9.79
CA TRP A 138 -0.51 -5.21 -10.22
C TRP A 138 -1.86 -5.12 -10.94
N ASP A 139 -2.72 -4.23 -10.44
CA ASP A 139 -4.05 -4.01 -10.99
C ASP A 139 -4.04 -2.81 -11.94
N LYS A 140 -3.88 -3.10 -13.23
CA LYS A 140 -3.92 -2.10 -14.31
C LYS A 140 -5.30 -1.43 -14.46
N ARG A 141 -6.37 -2.00 -13.88
CA ARG A 141 -7.71 -1.42 -13.95
C ARG A 141 -7.88 -0.22 -13.02
N THR A 142 -6.95 -0.04 -12.08
CA THR A 142 -6.95 1.06 -11.12
C THR A 142 -5.99 2.18 -11.54
N CYS A 143 -5.92 2.50 -12.84
CA CYS A 143 -5.63 3.87 -13.27
C CYS A 143 -6.75 4.76 -12.72
N ASN A 144 -6.62 5.14 -11.46
CA ASN A 144 -7.57 5.96 -10.75
C ASN A 144 -7.52 7.35 -11.38
N GLU A 145 -8.54 7.71 -12.16
CA GLU A 145 -8.78 9.10 -12.58
C GLU A 145 -8.70 10.09 -11.39
N LYS A 146 -8.94 9.63 -10.16
CA LYS A 146 -8.75 10.39 -8.91
C LYS A 146 -7.30 10.57 -8.49
N LEU A 147 -6.42 9.58 -8.67
CA LEU A 147 -4.98 9.73 -8.41
C LEU A 147 -4.32 10.60 -9.49
N ASP A 148 -4.73 10.46 -10.75
CA ASP A 148 -4.28 11.34 -11.83
C ASP A 148 -4.70 12.80 -11.57
N LYS A 149 -5.91 13.02 -11.04
CA LYS A 149 -6.37 14.35 -10.60
C LYS A 149 -5.57 14.88 -9.40
N LEU A 150 -5.23 14.05 -8.42
CA LEU A 150 -4.39 14.46 -7.28
C LEU A 150 -2.95 14.79 -7.71
N TYR A 151 -2.39 14.01 -8.63
CA TYR A 151 -1.08 14.29 -9.22
C TYR A 151 -1.09 15.60 -10.01
N THR A 152 -2.09 15.80 -10.87
CA THR A 152 -2.28 17.05 -11.63
C THR A 152 -2.45 18.26 -10.71
N LEU A 153 -3.23 18.13 -9.62
CA LEU A 153 -3.41 19.21 -8.64
C LEU A 153 -2.13 19.51 -7.87
N SER A 154 -1.33 18.49 -7.52
CA SER A 154 -0.05 18.67 -6.81
C SER A 154 1.00 19.39 -7.67
N GLN A 155 0.96 19.20 -8.99
CA GLN A 155 1.82 19.95 -9.92
C GLN A 155 1.35 21.39 -10.13
N ALA A 156 0.03 21.63 -10.15
CA ALA A 156 -0.52 22.97 -10.33
C ALA A 156 -0.27 23.93 -9.14
N VAL A 157 -0.04 23.40 -7.93
CA VAL A 157 0.25 24.21 -6.74
C VAL A 157 1.70 24.72 -6.71
N LYS A 158 2.61 24.14 -7.50
CA LYS A 158 4.02 24.59 -7.56
C LYS A 158 4.26 25.79 -8.50
N THR A 159 3.21 26.34 -9.12
CA THR A 159 3.34 27.40 -10.16
C THR A 159 2.98 28.81 -9.70
N HIS A 160 2.96 29.08 -8.39
CA HIS A 160 2.79 30.44 -7.85
C HIS A 160 3.88 30.84 -6.87
#